data_AF-A0A1J5C5F3-F1
#
_entry.id   AF-A0A1J5C5F3-F1
#
_cell.length_a   1.000
_cell.length_b   1.000
_cell.length_c   1.000
_cell.angle_alpha   90.00
_cell.angle_beta   90.00
_cell.angle_gamma   90.00
#
_symmetry.space_group_name_H-M   'P 1'
#
loop_
_entity.id
_entity.type
_entity.pdbx_description
1 polymer ?
#
loop_
_entity_poly.entity_id
_entity_poly.type
_entity_poly.pdbx_seq_one_letter_code
_entity_poly.pdbx_strand_id
1 'polypeptide(L)'
;MRQVLADWAVVDLTRINGLGLAAVTKILTEIGSDLSRFPTVKHFCSWQGLCPGTKISGGKVLSAKTKRSVNRVRQALKMSAMSLSHSGSALGAFYRRLCARMDKPSANTAVAHKLARMVYFMLTRGEAFVDQGPQRYEEQQLDRSVAALNRRATALGFAITTAAAQA
;
A
#
# COMPACT_ATOMS: atom_id res chain seq x y z
N MET A 1 -18.98 -8.65 17.07
CA MET A 1 -18.61 -8.79 15.64
C MET A 1 -17.13 -8.49 15.38
N ARG A 2 -16.59 -7.31 15.76
CA ARG A 2 -15.17 -6.98 15.57
C ARG A 2 -14.21 -7.98 16.25
N GLN A 3 -14.50 -8.33 17.51
CA GLN A 3 -13.69 -9.28 18.28
C GLN A 3 -13.70 -10.68 17.64
N VAL A 4 -14.87 -11.18 17.23
CA VAL A 4 -15.00 -12.46 16.50
C VAL A 4 -14.12 -12.54 15.25
N LEU A 5 -14.01 -11.45 14.47
CA LEU A 5 -13.14 -11.43 13.30
C LEU A 5 -11.66 -11.39 13.68
N ALA A 6 -11.31 -10.68 14.76
CA ALA A 6 -9.94 -10.66 15.27
C ALA A 6 -9.54 -12.04 15.81
N ASP A 7 -10.44 -12.74 16.50
CA ASP A 7 -10.22 -14.11 17.00
C ASP A 7 -10.06 -15.09 15.83
N TRP A 8 -10.86 -14.93 14.75
CA TRP A 8 -10.75 -15.76 13.54
C TRP A 8 -9.43 -15.54 12.79
N ALA A 9 -9.00 -14.30 12.64
CA ALA A 9 -7.79 -13.93 11.90
C ALA A 9 -6.52 -13.95 12.77
N VAL A 10 -6.64 -14.13 14.10
CA VAL A 10 -5.60 -13.91 15.12
C VAL A 10 -5.10 -12.45 15.20
N VAL A 11 -5.47 -11.60 14.23
CA VAL A 11 -5.11 -10.18 14.14
C VAL A 11 -6.31 -9.30 13.78
N ASP A 12 -6.37 -8.10 14.38
CA ASP A 12 -7.43 -7.13 14.08
C ASP A 12 -7.10 -6.30 12.82
N LEU A 13 -7.53 -6.78 11.66
CA LEU A 13 -7.38 -6.06 10.38
C LEU A 13 -8.15 -4.73 10.33
N THR A 14 -9.16 -4.54 11.18
CA THR A 14 -9.94 -3.28 11.22
C THR A 14 -9.15 -2.12 11.84
N ARG A 15 -7.96 -2.39 12.38
CA ARG A 15 -7.00 -1.34 12.79
C ARG A 15 -6.38 -0.63 11.60
N ILE A 16 -6.31 -1.25 10.43
CA ILE A 16 -5.81 -0.57 9.24
C ILE A 16 -6.81 0.50 8.84
N ASN A 17 -6.36 1.76 8.79
CA ASN A 17 -7.19 2.86 8.32
C ASN A 17 -7.76 2.56 6.92
N GLY A 18 -9.06 2.78 6.75
CA GLY A 18 -9.78 2.50 5.51
C GLY A 18 -10.40 1.10 5.44
N LEU A 19 -9.95 0.13 6.24
CA LEU A 19 -10.58 -1.20 6.33
C LEU A 19 -11.70 -1.21 7.38
N GLY A 20 -12.93 -1.03 6.93
CA GLY A 20 -14.12 -1.21 7.76
C GLY A 20 -14.47 -2.69 7.97
N LEU A 21 -15.39 -2.96 8.92
CA LEU A 21 -15.86 -4.31 9.25
C LEU A 21 -16.31 -5.08 8.01
N ALA A 22 -17.14 -4.47 7.15
CA ALA A 22 -17.64 -5.10 5.94
C ALA A 22 -16.52 -5.44 4.93
N ALA A 23 -15.48 -4.62 4.84
CA ALA A 23 -14.33 -4.91 3.97
C ALA A 23 -13.53 -6.08 4.54
N VAL A 24 -13.27 -6.09 5.85
CA VAL A 24 -12.55 -7.17 6.53
C VAL A 24 -13.30 -8.49 6.43
N THR A 25 -14.62 -8.52 6.67
CA THR A 25 -15.43 -9.72 6.49
C THR A 25 -15.34 -10.24 5.06
N LYS A 26 -15.51 -9.37 4.04
CA LYS A 26 -15.39 -9.77 2.63
C LYS A 26 -14.01 -10.34 2.32
N ILE A 27 -12.95 -9.76 2.87
CA ILE A 27 -11.58 -10.26 2.68
C ILE A 27 -11.48 -11.66 3.32
N LEU A 28 -11.76 -11.79 4.62
CA LEU A 28 -11.61 -13.04 5.36
C LEU A 28 -12.48 -14.18 4.81
N THR A 29 -13.70 -13.90 4.34
CA THR A 29 -14.55 -14.92 3.71
C THR A 29 -13.97 -15.44 2.39
N GLU A 30 -13.24 -14.63 1.64
CA GLU A 30 -12.69 -15.02 0.33
C GLU A 30 -11.31 -15.68 0.44
N ILE A 31 -10.46 -15.22 1.37
CA ILE A 31 -9.08 -15.73 1.53
C ILE A 31 -8.93 -16.74 2.67
N GLY A 32 -9.77 -16.66 3.69
CA GLY A 32 -9.57 -17.33 4.98
C GLY A 32 -8.58 -16.60 5.89
N SER A 33 -8.31 -17.19 7.05
CA SER A 33 -7.24 -16.75 7.96
C SER A 33 -5.87 -17.28 7.54
N ASP A 34 -5.81 -18.38 6.78
CA ASP A 34 -4.57 -18.97 6.29
C ASP A 34 -4.22 -18.52 4.86
N LEU A 35 -3.05 -17.90 4.72
CA LEU A 35 -2.48 -17.45 3.44
C LEU A 35 -1.33 -18.35 2.94
N SER A 36 -1.12 -19.54 3.52
CA SER A 36 -0.09 -20.52 3.13
C SER A 36 -0.05 -20.82 1.63
N ARG A 37 -1.22 -20.76 0.95
CA ARG A 37 -1.33 -20.91 -0.52
C ARG A 37 -0.53 -19.87 -1.32
N PHE A 38 -0.14 -18.76 -0.70
CA PHE A 38 0.63 -17.70 -1.32
C PHE A 38 2.03 -17.64 -0.67
N PRO A 39 3.06 -18.24 -1.30
CA PRO A 39 4.42 -18.28 -0.73
C PRO A 39 5.03 -16.90 -0.50
N THR A 40 4.61 -15.90 -1.28
CA THR A 40 5.09 -14.53 -1.15
C THR A 40 3.95 -13.53 -1.31
N VAL A 41 4.14 -12.35 -0.72
CA VAL A 41 3.25 -11.20 -0.90
C VAL A 41 3.05 -10.83 -2.38
N LYS A 42 4.06 -11.09 -3.23
CA LYS A 42 3.98 -10.84 -4.68
C LYS A 42 2.94 -11.75 -5.33
N HIS A 43 2.88 -13.03 -4.94
CA HIS A 43 1.85 -13.96 -5.43
C HIS A 43 0.45 -13.50 -5.00
N PHE A 44 0.30 -13.08 -3.75
CA PHE A 44 -0.97 -12.55 -3.23
C PHE A 44 -1.46 -11.32 -4.00
N CYS A 45 -0.59 -10.32 -4.22
CA CYS A 45 -0.94 -9.12 -4.96
C CYS A 45 -1.19 -9.38 -6.45
N SER A 46 -0.48 -10.34 -7.04
CA SER A 46 -0.67 -10.76 -8.43
C SER A 46 -2.01 -11.46 -8.64
N TRP A 47 -2.40 -12.36 -7.71
CA TRP A 47 -3.68 -13.07 -7.74
C TRP A 47 -4.89 -12.12 -7.73
N GLN A 48 -4.82 -11.05 -6.95
CA GLN A 48 -5.86 -10.00 -6.93
C GLN A 48 -5.79 -9.06 -8.15
N GLY A 49 -4.75 -9.19 -8.98
CA GLY A 49 -4.48 -8.33 -10.12
C GLY A 49 -4.12 -6.90 -9.73
N LEU A 50 -3.65 -6.63 -8.50
CA LEU A 50 -3.22 -5.30 -8.04
C LEU A 50 -1.78 -4.96 -8.47
N CYS A 51 -1.08 -5.91 -9.06
CA CYS A 51 0.25 -5.72 -9.65
C CYS A 51 0.13 -5.23 -11.11
N PRO A 52 1.04 -4.36 -11.59
CA PRO A 52 1.20 -4.08 -13.01
C PRO A 52 1.37 -5.38 -13.81
N GLY A 53 0.77 -5.44 -15.01
CA GLY A 53 0.99 -6.55 -15.92
C GLY A 53 2.36 -6.49 -16.58
N THR A 54 2.81 -7.61 -17.14
CA THR A 54 4.09 -7.71 -17.85
C THR A 54 3.85 -8.30 -19.25
N LYS A 55 3.18 -7.54 -20.13
CA LYS A 55 2.94 -7.98 -21.51
C LYS A 55 4.18 -7.65 -22.35
N ILE A 56 5.08 -8.62 -22.51
CA ILE A 56 6.32 -8.48 -23.27
C ILE A 56 6.30 -9.48 -24.43
N SER A 57 6.68 -9.04 -25.63
CA SER A 57 6.87 -9.91 -26.80
C SER A 57 8.09 -9.43 -27.58
N GLY A 58 8.93 -10.37 -28.05
CA GLY A 58 10.15 -10.04 -28.80
C GLY A 58 11.08 -9.04 -28.10
N GLY A 59 11.17 -9.09 -26.77
CA GLY A 59 11.97 -8.15 -25.97
C GLY A 59 11.37 -6.75 -25.78
N LYS A 60 10.20 -6.45 -26.38
CA LYS A 60 9.53 -5.15 -26.25
C LYS A 60 8.37 -5.22 -25.26
N VAL A 61 8.26 -4.20 -24.40
CA VAL A 61 7.13 -4.03 -23.48
C VAL A 61 5.92 -3.52 -24.25
N LEU A 62 4.95 -4.41 -24.50
CA LEU A 62 3.70 -4.06 -25.18
C LEU A 62 2.71 -3.38 -24.23
N SER A 63 2.70 -3.76 -22.95
CA SER A 63 1.86 -3.11 -21.94
C SER A 63 2.30 -3.42 -20.51
N ALA A 64 2.25 -2.40 -19.66
CA ALA A 64 2.43 -2.51 -18.20
C ALA A 64 1.13 -2.22 -17.41
N LYS A 65 -0.03 -2.20 -18.10
CA LYS A 65 -1.30 -1.86 -17.46
C LYS A 65 -1.71 -2.95 -16.47
N THR A 66 -2.35 -2.52 -15.38
CA THR A 66 -2.91 -3.44 -14.38
C THR A 66 -4.04 -4.25 -15.00
N LYS A 67 -4.07 -5.58 -14.75
CA LYS A 67 -5.11 -6.46 -15.30
C LYS A 67 -6.49 -6.11 -14.74
N ARG A 68 -7.53 -6.17 -15.58
CA ARG A 68 -8.93 -6.17 -15.11
C ARG A 68 -9.20 -7.47 -14.36
N SER A 69 -9.76 -7.37 -13.16
CA SER A 69 -10.03 -8.53 -12.32
C SER A 69 -11.37 -8.36 -11.61
N VAL A 70 -12.17 -9.42 -11.62
CA VAL A 70 -13.45 -9.53 -10.92
C VAL A 70 -13.29 -9.95 -9.46
N ASN A 71 -12.05 -10.09 -8.98
CA ASN A 71 -11.75 -10.51 -7.63
C ASN A 71 -12.40 -9.57 -6.58
N ARG A 72 -13.15 -10.16 -5.66
CA ARG A 72 -13.92 -9.42 -4.64
C ARG A 72 -13.01 -8.74 -3.60
N VAL A 73 -11.92 -9.38 -3.23
CA VAL A 73 -10.88 -8.83 -2.32
C VAL A 73 -10.30 -7.55 -2.94
N ARG A 74 -9.96 -7.59 -4.24
CA ARG A 74 -9.51 -6.40 -4.97
C ARG A 74 -10.52 -5.25 -4.88
N GLN A 75 -11.80 -5.52 -5.11
CA GLN A 75 -12.84 -4.50 -5.06
C GLN A 75 -12.96 -3.91 -3.64
N ALA A 76 -12.98 -4.76 -2.61
CA ALA A 76 -13.00 -4.33 -1.21
C ALA A 76 -11.81 -3.42 -0.88
N LEU A 77 -10.60 -3.80 -1.29
CA LEU A 77 -9.39 -3.00 -1.08
C LEU A 77 -9.41 -1.68 -1.85
N LYS A 78 -9.95 -1.66 -3.08
CA LYS A 78 -10.07 -0.42 -3.86
C LYS A 78 -11.10 0.55 -3.29
N MET A 79 -12.19 0.05 -2.71
CA MET A 79 -13.16 0.90 -2.00
C MET A 79 -12.55 1.44 -0.70
N SER A 80 -11.82 0.59 0.02
CA SER A 80 -11.10 0.97 1.25
C SER A 80 -9.98 1.98 0.98
N ALA A 81 -9.29 1.85 -0.15
CA ALA A 81 -8.29 2.81 -0.59
C ALA A 81 -8.92 4.16 -0.95
N MET A 82 -10.13 4.17 -1.53
CA MET A 82 -10.83 5.40 -1.90
C MET A 82 -11.29 6.19 -0.67
N SER A 83 -11.72 5.51 0.41
CA SER A 83 -12.12 6.17 1.65
C SER A 83 -10.95 6.89 2.35
N LEU A 84 -9.71 6.44 2.11
CA LEU A 84 -8.51 7.07 2.65
C LEU A 84 -8.20 8.46 2.07
N SER A 85 -8.81 8.83 0.95
CA SER A 85 -8.56 10.13 0.29
C SER A 85 -8.73 11.34 1.22
N HIS A 86 -9.71 11.27 2.14
CA HIS A 86 -10.02 12.33 3.10
C HIS A 86 -9.52 12.01 4.53
N SER A 87 -8.80 10.91 4.70
CA SER A 87 -8.33 10.47 6.03
C SER A 87 -7.12 11.29 6.48
N GLY A 88 -7.11 11.70 7.75
CA GLY A 88 -5.97 12.32 8.44
C GLY A 88 -4.87 11.33 8.85
N SER A 89 -4.88 10.09 8.35
CA SER A 89 -3.88 9.07 8.67
C SER A 89 -2.62 9.15 7.79
N ALA A 90 -1.56 8.42 8.17
CA ALA A 90 -0.37 8.22 7.33
C ALA A 90 -0.72 7.63 5.94
N LEU A 91 -1.73 6.76 5.88
CA LEU A 91 -2.20 6.17 4.62
C LEU A 91 -2.97 7.18 3.76
N GLY A 92 -3.71 8.11 4.37
CA GLY A 92 -4.34 9.22 3.66
C GLY A 92 -3.32 10.19 3.08
N ALA A 93 -2.27 10.55 3.85
CA ALA A 93 -1.15 11.35 3.35
C ALA A 93 -0.43 10.66 2.17
N PHE A 94 -0.24 9.34 2.24
CA PHE A 94 0.28 8.54 1.14
C PHE A 94 -0.63 8.59 -0.11
N TYR A 95 -1.96 8.47 0.07
CA TYR A 95 -2.93 8.56 -1.02
C TYR A 95 -2.86 9.93 -1.73
N ARG A 96 -2.94 11.03 -0.97
CA ARG A 96 -2.91 12.40 -1.51
C ARG A 96 -1.64 12.66 -2.31
N ARG A 97 -0.49 12.21 -1.81
CA ARG A 97 0.78 12.32 -2.52
C ARG A 97 0.78 11.57 -3.85
N LEU A 98 0.24 10.35 -3.88
CA LEU A 98 0.14 9.61 -5.14
C LEU A 98 -0.75 10.35 -6.13
N CYS A 99 -1.88 10.89 -5.71
CA CYS A 99 -2.74 11.71 -6.57
C CYS A 99 -2.07 12.97 -7.11
N ALA A 100 -1.09 13.54 -6.41
CA ALA A 100 -0.30 14.66 -6.92
C ALA A 100 0.68 14.24 -8.04
N ARG A 101 1.03 12.95 -8.13
CA ARG A 101 2.00 12.42 -9.11
C ARG A 101 1.36 11.67 -10.28
N MET A 102 0.16 11.12 -10.10
CA MET A 102 -0.51 10.28 -11.10
C MET A 102 -2.04 10.42 -11.04
N ASP A 103 -2.72 9.89 -12.06
CA ASP A 103 -4.18 9.89 -12.12
C ASP A 103 -4.82 9.18 -10.92
N LYS A 104 -6.00 9.66 -10.50
CA LYS A 104 -6.72 9.14 -9.32
C LYS A 104 -6.97 7.62 -9.40
N PRO A 105 -7.39 7.02 -10.53
CA PRO A 105 -7.56 5.57 -10.63
C PRO A 105 -6.27 4.76 -10.43
N SER A 106 -5.14 5.22 -10.98
CA SER A 106 -3.83 4.61 -10.76
C SER A 106 -3.37 4.76 -9.32
N ALA A 107 -3.53 5.94 -8.73
CA ALA A 107 -3.22 6.19 -7.33
C ALA A 107 -4.02 5.28 -6.41
N ASN A 108 -5.34 5.15 -6.64
CA ASN A 108 -6.20 4.26 -5.86
C ASN A 108 -5.77 2.79 -5.96
N THR A 109 -5.33 2.35 -7.16
CA THR A 109 -4.83 0.98 -7.36
C THR A 109 -3.51 0.76 -6.62
N ALA A 110 -2.61 1.75 -6.59
CA ALA A 110 -1.36 1.68 -5.84
C ALA A 110 -1.58 1.68 -4.32
N VAL A 111 -2.56 2.43 -3.82
CA VAL A 111 -2.94 2.40 -2.40
C VAL A 111 -3.59 1.06 -2.04
N ALA A 112 -4.49 0.54 -2.87
CA ALA A 112 -5.05 -0.80 -2.68
C ALA A 112 -3.96 -1.88 -2.69
N HIS A 113 -2.93 -1.75 -3.53
CA HIS A 113 -1.75 -2.62 -3.51
C HIS A 113 -1.01 -2.53 -2.17
N LYS A 114 -0.80 -1.33 -1.63
CA LYS A 114 -0.20 -1.14 -0.30
C LYS A 114 -1.04 -1.79 0.80
N LEU A 115 -2.36 -1.61 0.79
CA LEU A 115 -3.29 -2.26 1.73
C LEU A 115 -3.22 -3.79 1.64
N ALA A 116 -3.18 -4.36 0.42
CA ALA A 116 -3.04 -5.80 0.23
C ALA A 116 -1.76 -6.35 0.89
N ARG A 117 -0.64 -5.63 0.75
CA ARG A 117 0.61 -6.03 1.41
C ARG A 117 0.50 -5.99 2.93
N MET A 118 -0.18 -4.98 3.47
CA MET A 118 -0.39 -4.86 4.92
C MET A 118 -1.24 -6.02 5.44
N VAL A 119 -2.36 -6.32 4.79
CA VAL A 119 -3.21 -7.47 5.13
C VAL A 119 -2.41 -8.77 5.11
N TYR A 120 -1.60 -9.00 4.07
CA TYR A 120 -0.77 -10.20 3.96
C TYR A 120 0.21 -10.33 5.13
N PHE A 121 0.95 -9.26 5.47
CA PHE A 121 1.93 -9.31 6.56
C PHE A 121 1.29 -9.39 7.93
N MET A 122 0.14 -8.74 8.16
CA MET A 122 -0.59 -8.89 9.40
C MET A 122 -1.05 -10.34 9.61
N LEU A 123 -1.61 -10.98 8.59
CA LEU A 123 -2.09 -12.37 8.68
C LEU A 123 -0.94 -13.39 8.78
N THR A 124 0.17 -13.16 8.08
CA THR A 124 1.30 -14.12 8.07
C THR A 124 2.26 -13.96 9.24
N ARG A 125 2.44 -12.73 9.76
CA ARG A 125 3.39 -12.45 10.86
C ARG A 125 2.71 -12.25 12.22
N GLY A 126 1.39 -12.07 12.25
CA GLY A 126 0.67 -11.75 13.48
C GLY A 126 0.92 -10.34 14.02
N GLU A 127 1.60 -9.48 13.26
CA GLU A 127 1.95 -8.12 13.70
C GLU A 127 0.74 -7.18 13.63
N ALA A 128 0.44 -6.49 14.74
CA ALA A 128 -0.63 -5.49 14.76
C ALA A 128 -0.23 -4.24 13.97
N PHE A 129 -1.18 -3.69 13.20
CA PHE A 129 -0.97 -2.41 12.54
C PHE A 129 -0.99 -1.25 13.55
N VAL A 130 0.03 -0.41 13.49
CA VAL A 130 0.15 0.83 14.26
C VAL A 130 0.23 2.01 13.29
N ASP A 131 -0.74 2.91 13.34
CA ASP A 131 -0.67 4.16 12.59
C ASP A 131 0.27 5.13 13.29
N GLN A 132 1.32 5.53 12.58
CA GLN A 132 2.31 6.49 13.07
C GLN A 132 1.88 7.96 12.84
N GLY A 133 0.73 8.18 12.19
CA GLY A 133 0.20 9.51 11.89
C GLY A 133 0.81 10.14 10.64
N PRO A 134 0.18 11.22 10.13
CA PRO A 134 0.60 11.86 8.88
C PRO A 134 1.94 12.60 9.03
N GLN A 135 2.21 13.26 10.15
CA GLN A 135 3.45 14.03 10.38
C GLN A 135 4.68 13.12 10.31
N ARG A 136 4.68 12.01 11.05
CA ARG A 136 5.76 11.03 11.04
C ARG A 136 5.97 10.40 9.66
N TYR A 137 4.90 10.22 8.89
CA TYR A 137 5.02 9.81 7.50
C TYR A 137 5.67 10.89 6.62
N GLU A 138 5.35 12.16 6.83
CA GLU A 138 5.96 13.29 6.11
C GLU A 138 7.46 13.42 6.43
N GLU A 139 7.84 13.39 7.71
CA GLU A 139 9.22 13.39 8.19
C GLU A 139 10.06 12.28 7.53
N GLN A 140 9.61 11.03 7.63
CA GLN A 140 10.32 9.89 7.00
C GLN A 140 10.50 10.05 5.49
N GLN A 141 9.65 10.83 4.84
CA GLN A 141 9.68 11.02 3.39
C GLN A 141 10.59 12.18 3.01
N LEU A 142 10.67 13.21 3.85
CA LEU A 142 11.72 14.22 3.76
C LEU A 142 13.08 13.57 3.93
N ASP A 143 13.28 12.74 4.95
CA ASP A 143 14.53 12.02 5.19
C ASP A 143 14.95 11.18 4.00
N ARG A 144 14.00 10.44 3.40
CA ARG A 144 14.25 9.66 2.18
C ARG A 144 14.62 10.53 0.99
N SER A 145 14.00 11.69 0.86
CA SER A 145 14.27 12.64 -0.23
C SER A 145 15.67 13.23 -0.07
N VAL A 146 16.04 13.66 1.14
CA VAL A 146 17.39 14.14 1.47
C VAL A 146 18.43 13.04 1.22
N ALA A 147 18.18 11.82 1.70
CA ALA A 147 19.09 10.70 1.48
C ALA A 147 19.24 10.33 -0.01
N ALA A 148 18.18 10.47 -0.82
CA ALA A 148 18.24 10.26 -2.26
C ALA A 148 19.01 11.38 -2.97
N LEU A 149 18.81 12.64 -2.55
CA LEU A 149 19.57 13.79 -3.05
C LEU A 149 21.05 13.64 -2.75
N ASN A 150 21.41 13.29 -1.50
CA ASN A 150 22.80 13.05 -1.12
C ASN A 150 23.43 11.95 -1.98
N ARG A 151 22.75 10.82 -2.14
CA ARG A 151 23.23 9.73 -3.03
C ARG A 151 23.46 10.19 -4.47
N ARG A 152 22.56 11.02 -5.00
CA ARG A 152 22.68 11.56 -6.37
C ARG A 152 23.81 12.57 -6.49
N ALA A 153 24.00 13.44 -5.50
CA ALA A 153 25.10 14.39 -5.47
C ALA A 153 26.46 13.67 -5.39
N THR A 154 26.59 12.68 -4.50
CA THR A 154 27.81 11.86 -4.39
C THR A 154 28.13 11.16 -5.71
N ALA A 155 27.13 10.60 -6.40
CA ALA A 155 27.33 9.97 -7.71
C ALA A 155 27.82 10.94 -8.80
N LEU A 156 27.58 12.26 -8.62
CA LEU A 156 28.02 13.32 -9.52
C LEU A 156 29.28 14.04 -9.01
N GLY A 157 29.86 13.62 -7.89
CA GLY A 157 31.04 14.26 -7.28
C GLY A 157 30.73 15.55 -6.49
N PHE A 158 29.47 15.84 -6.19
CA PHE A 158 29.04 17.00 -5.40
C PHE A 158 28.73 16.62 -3.95
N ALA A 159 28.93 17.55 -3.02
CA ALA A 159 28.47 17.47 -1.63
C ALA A 159 27.34 18.49 -1.40
N ILE A 160 26.24 18.05 -0.79
CA ILE A 160 25.11 18.93 -0.44
C ILE A 160 25.33 19.44 0.99
N THR A 161 25.32 20.75 1.16
CA THR A 161 25.20 21.39 2.47
C THR A 161 23.80 21.96 2.63
N THR A 162 23.25 21.92 3.84
CA THR A 162 22.01 22.63 4.15
C THR A 162 22.27 24.14 4.08
N ALA A 163 21.41 24.87 3.37
CA ALA A 163 21.45 26.33 3.41
C ALA A 163 21.08 26.81 4.82
N ALA A 164 21.82 27.78 5.37
CA ALA A 164 21.47 28.40 6.64
C ALA A 164 20.07 29.02 6.53
N ALA A 165 19.19 28.72 7.49
CA ALA A 165 17.85 29.28 7.54
C ALA A 165 17.96 30.82 7.65
N GLN A 166 17.53 31.53 6.61
CA GLN A 166 17.38 32.98 6.68
C GLN A 166 16.16 33.26 7.56
N ALA A 167 16.41 33.95 8.68
CA ALA A 167 15.41 34.37 9.67
C ALA A 167 14.53 35.51 9.13
#